data_AF-A0A935LKE2-F1
#
_entry.id   AF-A0A935LKE2-F1
#
_cell.length_a   1.000
_cell.length_b   1.000
_cell.length_c   1.000
_cell.angle_alpha   90.00
_cell.angle_beta   90.00
_cell.angle_gamma   90.00
#
_symmetry.space_group_name_H-M   'P 1'
#
loop_
_entity.id
_entity.type
_entity.pdbx_description
1 polymer ?
#
loop_
_entity_poly.entity_id
_entity_poly.type
_entity_poly.pdbx_seq_one_letter_code
_entity_poly.pdbx_strand_id
1 'polypeptide(L)'
;MSVNLADGEIIRTQLGDANPDTATMFRGTGVGRDGTQDGAVIAHEWGHYLSNRLVSNSSGLSNNQGRSMGEGWGDFSALMAMVKEEDRAGGPNPDFSDLYTIGSYASGDSYFAIRRYPYSTQMGKNPLMFRHIVNGVALPASPAPAFGANGASNSEVHNAGEVWAAALWECYAGLLNDTPRLTFQQARQRMKGYLVAGLKLTPPAPTFTEARDGVLAAIVAQSAADFEICAAGFAKRGMGMLAVSPPRESTTNVGAVEDTTIGGDLAATGVSGDDDSACDNDVYLDLDESGSLSIDVRNIGWVSLAGGSVSVTANHAGLAFPTGNSTSLAASTPYQSQSVNVPIRLDSVPFSRMVQFTATPTEGTIINPPGTPRIVNVRVATNEVAAMSATENFDANLYPWSTALSNGATANFAWYRTELDASGNRVAIGPDSGGAGSSSLVSDPILVGAGTFTITLAHRYQFEGGTAGDPTFWDGGQIEISTDGGSNWTSIGGAAYDGTINGASGNPLQGQSAFGGTSTGYPATMVDTLNLGTTYASQTVRLRFTVGTDMAAGAPGWELHSVALSGAGTPFALLVPQGNSCSPTGDVMFENSFE
;
A
#
# COMPACT_ATOMS: atom_id res chain seq x y z
N MET A 1 -2.20 35.14 -21.97
CA MET A 1 -1.00 35.66 -21.28
C MET A 1 -1.40 35.94 -19.85
N SER A 2 -0.89 35.17 -18.90
CA SER A 2 -1.05 35.43 -17.47
C SER A 2 0.29 35.89 -16.92
N VAL A 3 0.28 36.95 -16.11
CA VAL A 3 1.43 37.39 -15.32
C VAL A 3 1.19 36.96 -13.88
N ASN A 4 2.25 36.66 -13.12
CA ASN A 4 2.09 36.38 -11.70
C ASN A 4 1.58 37.64 -10.97
N LEU A 5 1.03 37.45 -9.77
CA LEU A 5 0.41 38.56 -9.03
C LEU A 5 1.39 39.71 -8.76
N ALA A 6 2.65 39.41 -8.42
CA ALA A 6 3.66 40.42 -8.13
C ALA A 6 3.98 41.28 -9.36
N ASP A 7 4.21 40.65 -10.52
CA ASP A 7 4.43 41.35 -11.78
C ASP A 7 3.18 42.10 -12.24
N GLY A 8 2.00 41.53 -12.00
CA GLY A 8 0.71 42.18 -12.27
C GLY A 8 0.50 43.43 -11.41
N GLU A 9 0.89 43.41 -10.14
CA GLU A 9 0.87 44.55 -9.24
C GLU A 9 1.87 45.63 -9.68
N ILE A 10 3.09 45.25 -10.08
CA ILE A 10 4.11 46.17 -10.61
C ILE A 10 3.58 46.89 -11.88
N ILE A 11 3.01 46.13 -12.82
CA ILE A 11 2.41 46.67 -14.04
C ILE A 11 1.25 47.61 -13.70
N ARG A 12 0.41 47.24 -12.74
CA ARG A 12 -0.73 48.05 -12.30
C ARG A 12 -0.29 49.36 -11.65
N THR A 13 0.78 49.36 -10.87
CA THR A 13 1.34 50.56 -10.25
C THR A 13 1.96 51.49 -11.30
N GLN A 14 2.65 50.95 -12.30
CA GLN A 14 3.21 51.74 -13.41
C GLN A 14 2.12 52.43 -14.23
N LEU A 15 1.07 51.70 -14.63
CA LEU A 15 -0.09 52.24 -15.37
C LEU A 15 -0.90 53.32 -14.62
N GLY A 16 -0.64 53.52 -13.33
CA GLY A 16 -1.34 54.48 -12.48
C GLY A 16 -0.55 55.76 -12.19
N ASP A 17 0.67 55.91 -12.70
CA ASP A 17 1.48 57.11 -12.48
C ASP A 17 1.21 58.20 -13.54
N ALA A 18 1.74 59.41 -13.32
CA ALA A 18 1.52 60.55 -14.22
C ALA A 18 2.48 60.57 -15.44
N ASN A 19 3.33 59.55 -15.59
CA ASN A 19 4.31 59.45 -16.66
C ASN A 19 3.71 58.70 -17.86
N PRO A 20 4.09 59.06 -19.09
CA PRO A 20 3.67 58.30 -20.27
C PRO A 20 4.38 56.93 -20.29
N ASP A 21 3.62 55.86 -20.05
CA ASP A 21 4.08 54.49 -20.26
C ASP A 21 4.25 54.18 -21.75
N THR A 22 5.41 53.66 -22.12
CA THR A 22 5.70 53.27 -23.50
C THR A 22 5.62 51.75 -23.64
N ALA A 23 4.53 51.23 -24.21
CA ALA A 23 4.39 49.82 -24.53
C ALA A 23 4.76 49.55 -26.00
N THR A 24 5.67 48.60 -26.23
CA THR A 24 5.93 48.09 -27.58
C THR A 24 5.07 46.85 -27.80
N MET A 25 3.97 47.00 -28.53
CA MET A 25 3.14 45.86 -28.93
C MET A 25 3.76 45.17 -30.15
N PHE A 26 4.18 43.93 -29.99
CA PHE A 26 4.53 43.07 -31.11
C PHE A 26 3.26 42.36 -31.59
N ARG A 27 2.78 42.70 -32.80
CA ARG A 27 1.79 41.87 -33.49
C ARG A 27 2.54 40.69 -34.12
N GLY A 28 2.35 39.49 -33.57
CA GLY A 28 2.69 38.28 -34.30
C GLY A 28 1.95 38.29 -35.64
N THR A 29 2.67 38.06 -36.75
CA THR A 29 2.11 38.13 -38.11
C THR A 29 1.13 36.99 -38.44
N GLY A 30 0.90 36.07 -37.49
CA GLY A 30 -0.06 34.98 -37.60
C GLY A 30 -1.48 35.39 -37.18
N VAL A 31 -2.46 34.61 -37.64
CA VAL A 31 -3.82 34.66 -37.11
C VAL A 31 -3.76 34.21 -35.65
N GLY A 32 -4.13 35.09 -34.71
CA GLY A 32 -4.33 34.69 -33.32
C GLY A 32 -5.49 33.71 -33.24
N ARG A 33 -5.20 32.44 -32.97
CA ARG A 33 -6.21 31.40 -32.81
C ARG A 33 -6.47 31.23 -31.31
N ASP A 34 -7.75 31.30 -30.94
CA ASP A 34 -8.16 31.19 -29.56
C ASP A 34 -8.12 29.72 -29.11
N GLY A 35 -7.28 29.41 -28.13
CA GLY A 35 -7.15 28.05 -27.59
C GLY A 35 -8.46 27.50 -27.02
N THR A 36 -9.39 28.37 -26.60
CA THR A 36 -10.72 27.95 -26.11
C THR A 36 -11.64 27.42 -27.22
N GLN A 37 -11.25 27.55 -28.48
CA GLN A 37 -11.95 26.93 -29.62
C GLN A 37 -11.33 25.59 -30.02
N ASP A 38 -10.22 25.19 -29.39
CA ASP A 38 -9.59 23.89 -29.59
C ASP A 38 -10.12 22.89 -28.55
N GLY A 39 -11.00 21.98 -28.99
CA GLY A 39 -11.62 20.99 -28.11
C GLY A 39 -10.62 20.06 -27.42
N ALA A 40 -9.44 19.83 -28.02
CA ALA A 40 -8.40 19.00 -27.41
C ALA A 40 -7.72 19.72 -26.24
N VAL A 41 -7.52 21.04 -26.36
CA VAL A 41 -6.99 21.87 -25.27
C VAL A 41 -7.98 21.88 -24.10
N ILE A 42 -9.28 22.09 -24.34
CA ILE A 42 -10.28 22.05 -23.27
C ILE A 42 -10.32 20.69 -22.56
N ALA A 43 -10.26 19.60 -23.33
CA ALA A 43 -10.27 18.25 -22.76
C ALA A 43 -8.99 17.97 -21.94
N HIS A 44 -7.86 18.54 -22.33
CA HIS A 44 -6.61 18.48 -21.55
C HIS A 44 -6.76 19.18 -20.19
N GLU A 45 -7.25 20.42 -20.17
CA GLU A 45 -7.47 21.16 -18.92
C GLU A 45 -8.47 20.43 -18.00
N TRP A 46 -9.49 19.79 -18.57
CA TRP A 46 -10.40 18.94 -17.80
C TRP A 46 -9.70 17.70 -17.22
N GLY A 47 -8.73 17.14 -17.95
CA GLY A 47 -7.89 16.05 -17.47
C GLY A 47 -7.07 16.45 -16.24
N HIS A 48 -6.59 17.70 -16.14
CA HIS A 48 -5.98 18.20 -14.90
C HIS A 48 -6.97 18.23 -13.73
N TYR A 49 -8.20 18.69 -13.96
CA TYR A 49 -9.22 18.69 -12.91
C TYR A 49 -9.48 17.27 -12.41
N LEU A 50 -9.60 16.32 -13.32
CA LEU A 50 -9.84 14.91 -13.00
C LEU A 50 -8.67 14.30 -12.22
N SER A 51 -7.44 14.43 -12.73
CA SER A 51 -6.25 13.78 -12.16
C SER A 51 -5.87 14.38 -10.81
N ASN A 52 -5.88 15.71 -10.67
CA ASN A 52 -5.63 16.34 -9.37
C ASN A 52 -6.66 15.89 -8.35
N ARG A 53 -7.96 15.93 -8.69
CA ARG A 53 -9.01 15.59 -7.72
C ARG A 53 -8.96 14.12 -7.29
N LEU A 54 -8.64 13.20 -8.20
CA LEU A 54 -8.70 11.76 -7.90
C LEU A 54 -7.42 11.22 -7.29
N VAL A 55 -6.25 11.74 -7.64
CA VAL A 55 -4.97 11.28 -7.06
C VAL A 55 -4.80 11.95 -5.70
N SER A 56 -4.94 11.15 -4.64
CA SER A 56 -4.84 11.61 -3.25
C SER A 56 -5.70 12.87 -2.96
N ASN A 57 -6.94 12.91 -3.45
CA ASN A 57 -7.91 13.96 -3.12
C ASN A 57 -7.40 15.41 -3.30
N SER A 58 -6.70 15.72 -4.39
CA SER A 58 -6.10 17.05 -4.71
C SER A 58 -4.75 17.36 -4.08
N SER A 59 -4.13 16.42 -3.35
CA SER A 59 -2.77 16.59 -2.80
C SER A 59 -1.72 15.68 -3.44
N GLY A 60 -2.11 14.89 -4.47
CA GLY A 60 -1.28 13.78 -4.95
C GLY A 60 -0.18 14.13 -5.95
N LEU A 61 -0.39 15.06 -6.88
CA LEU A 61 0.56 15.34 -7.97
C LEU A 61 1.60 16.41 -7.59
N SER A 62 2.24 16.22 -6.44
CA SER A 62 3.10 17.25 -5.81
C SER A 62 4.54 17.24 -6.33
N ASN A 63 5.10 16.07 -6.68
CA ASN A 63 6.46 15.88 -7.18
C ASN A 63 6.56 16.03 -8.71
N ASN A 64 7.78 16.11 -9.25
CA ASN A 64 8.00 16.33 -10.69
C ASN A 64 7.41 15.20 -11.56
N GLN A 65 7.56 13.95 -11.13
CA GLN A 65 7.00 12.78 -11.83
C GLN A 65 5.46 12.82 -11.84
N GLY A 66 4.84 13.09 -10.69
CA GLY A 66 3.39 13.24 -10.58
C GLY A 66 2.84 14.37 -11.46
N ARG A 67 3.48 15.54 -11.47
CA ARG A 67 3.08 16.65 -12.36
C ARG A 67 3.23 16.29 -13.83
N SER A 68 4.31 15.59 -14.20
CA SER A 68 4.51 15.11 -15.57
C SER A 68 3.40 14.15 -16.00
N MET A 69 3.02 13.20 -15.15
CA MET A 69 1.88 12.34 -15.44
C MET A 69 0.56 13.11 -15.43
N GLY A 70 0.44 14.17 -14.64
CA GLY A 70 -0.66 15.15 -14.69
C GLY A 70 -0.87 15.71 -16.10
N GLU A 71 0.21 16.17 -16.75
CA GLU A 71 0.20 16.61 -18.16
C GLU A 71 -0.18 15.47 -19.10
N GLY A 72 0.39 14.27 -18.88
CA GLY A 72 0.10 13.10 -19.70
C GLY A 72 -1.35 12.60 -19.60
N TRP A 73 -1.97 12.67 -18.41
CA TRP A 73 -3.39 12.36 -18.24
C TRP A 73 -4.29 13.43 -18.85
N GLY A 74 -3.86 14.70 -18.82
CA GLY A 74 -4.48 15.77 -19.61
C GLY A 74 -4.52 15.39 -21.09
N ASP A 75 -3.37 15.05 -21.65
CA ASP A 75 -3.25 14.66 -23.05
C ASP A 75 -4.07 13.42 -23.38
N PHE A 76 -3.98 12.38 -22.55
CA PHE A 76 -4.74 11.15 -22.76
C PHE A 76 -6.26 11.39 -22.69
N SER A 77 -6.72 12.31 -21.83
CA SER A 77 -8.13 12.72 -21.77
C SER A 77 -8.58 13.37 -23.07
N ALA A 78 -7.72 14.20 -23.68
CA ALA A 78 -7.96 14.77 -25.00
C ALA A 78 -7.99 13.69 -26.11
N LEU A 79 -7.05 12.74 -26.10
CA LEU A 79 -7.04 11.62 -27.05
C LEU A 79 -8.34 10.81 -26.99
N MET A 80 -8.82 10.49 -25.80
CA MET A 80 -10.10 9.78 -25.60
C MET A 80 -11.33 10.59 -26.05
N ALA A 81 -11.25 11.92 -26.01
CA ALA A 81 -12.31 12.80 -26.49
C ALA A 81 -12.30 12.94 -28.01
N MET A 82 -11.14 12.85 -28.64
CA MET A 82 -10.96 13.00 -30.08
C MET A 82 -11.24 11.71 -30.87
N VAL A 83 -10.86 10.54 -30.34
CA VAL A 83 -10.96 9.27 -31.07
C VAL A 83 -12.41 8.92 -31.41
N LYS A 84 -12.63 8.43 -32.64
CA LYS A 84 -13.96 8.09 -33.18
C LYS A 84 -13.97 6.70 -33.80
N GLU A 85 -15.14 6.08 -33.83
CA GLU A 85 -15.30 4.75 -34.45
C GLU A 85 -14.98 4.79 -35.95
N GLU A 86 -15.29 5.91 -36.61
CA GLU A 86 -15.03 6.13 -38.03
C GLU A 86 -13.54 6.26 -38.37
N ASP A 87 -12.65 6.50 -37.39
CA ASP A 87 -11.20 6.51 -37.62
C ASP A 87 -10.74 5.14 -38.15
N ARG A 88 -11.41 4.05 -37.73
CA ARG A 88 -11.17 2.67 -38.17
C ARG A 88 -11.78 2.34 -39.54
N ALA A 89 -13.02 2.74 -39.79
CA ALA A 89 -13.82 2.22 -40.90
C ALA A 89 -13.47 2.88 -42.25
N GLY A 90 -12.36 2.49 -42.86
CA GLY A 90 -11.89 3.07 -44.13
C GLY A 90 -11.39 4.51 -44.02
N GLY A 91 -11.18 4.99 -42.79
CA GLY A 91 -10.58 6.28 -42.47
C GLY A 91 -9.04 6.24 -42.53
N PRO A 92 -8.36 7.37 -42.26
CA PRO A 92 -6.90 7.47 -42.33
C PRO A 92 -6.16 6.64 -41.26
N ASN A 93 -6.86 5.99 -40.31
CA ASN A 93 -6.23 5.30 -39.18
C ASN A 93 -6.94 3.97 -38.78
N PRO A 94 -6.90 2.93 -39.63
CA PRO A 94 -7.70 1.71 -39.48
C PRO A 94 -7.50 0.96 -38.15
N ASP A 95 -6.30 1.05 -37.57
CA ASP A 95 -5.91 0.36 -36.33
C ASP A 95 -5.62 1.33 -35.17
N PHE A 96 -6.10 2.57 -35.24
CA PHE A 96 -5.83 3.60 -34.22
C PHE A 96 -4.33 3.85 -33.95
N SER A 97 -3.47 3.47 -34.91
CA SER A 97 -2.01 3.46 -34.79
C SER A 97 -1.33 4.69 -35.35
N ASP A 98 -2.01 5.46 -36.19
CA ASP A 98 -1.52 6.67 -36.85
C ASP A 98 -1.50 7.90 -35.91
N LEU A 99 -1.52 9.13 -36.46
CA LEU A 99 -1.32 10.38 -35.73
C LEU A 99 -2.58 10.88 -35.00
N TYR A 100 -2.39 11.21 -33.73
CA TYR A 100 -3.27 12.08 -32.94
C TYR A 100 -2.46 13.24 -32.37
N THR A 101 -3.01 14.45 -32.47
CA THR A 101 -2.33 15.69 -32.07
C THR A 101 -3.23 16.54 -31.22
N ILE A 102 -2.66 17.25 -30.25
CA ILE A 102 -3.40 18.09 -29.29
C ILE A 102 -3.03 19.54 -29.56
N GLY A 103 -4.03 20.43 -29.66
CA GLY A 103 -3.79 21.85 -29.91
C GLY A 103 -3.52 22.21 -31.37
N SER A 104 -3.92 21.35 -32.33
CA SER A 104 -3.65 21.60 -33.76
C SER A 104 -4.33 22.85 -34.30
N TYR A 105 -5.55 23.15 -33.83
CA TYR A 105 -6.21 24.39 -34.20
C TYR A 105 -5.46 25.56 -33.57
N ALA A 106 -5.24 25.54 -32.24
CA ALA A 106 -4.63 26.65 -31.52
C ALA A 106 -3.20 27.00 -32.03
N SER A 107 -2.37 25.98 -32.25
CA SER A 107 -1.00 26.14 -32.76
C SER A 107 -0.94 26.49 -34.24
N GLY A 108 -1.92 26.02 -35.04
CA GLY A 108 -1.85 26.08 -36.50
C GLY A 108 -0.95 25.03 -37.14
N ASP A 109 -0.45 24.06 -36.37
CA ASP A 109 0.34 22.93 -36.84
C ASP A 109 -0.47 21.64 -36.62
N SER A 110 -0.77 20.94 -37.71
CA SER A 110 -1.57 19.70 -37.69
C SER A 110 -0.74 18.42 -37.52
N TYR A 111 0.59 18.50 -37.53
CA TYR A 111 1.47 17.34 -37.43
C TYR A 111 2.10 17.22 -36.05
N PHE A 112 2.75 18.27 -35.54
CA PHE A 112 3.33 18.28 -34.19
C PHE A 112 2.40 18.95 -33.17
N ALA A 113 1.62 19.92 -33.64
CA ALA A 113 0.85 20.81 -32.79
C ALA A 113 1.71 21.41 -31.67
N ILE A 114 1.47 21.07 -30.40
CA ILE A 114 2.22 21.61 -29.25
C ILE A 114 3.15 20.58 -28.58
N ARG A 115 3.28 19.36 -29.12
CA ARG A 115 4.10 18.28 -28.53
C ARG A 115 5.31 17.99 -29.40
N ARG A 116 6.36 17.38 -28.82
CA ARG A 116 7.61 17.07 -29.54
C ARG A 116 7.43 16.01 -30.62
N TYR A 117 6.46 15.12 -30.41
CA TYR A 117 6.02 14.09 -31.36
C TYR A 117 4.50 13.96 -31.30
N PRO A 118 3.83 13.66 -32.42
CA PRO A 118 2.42 13.28 -32.40
C PRO A 118 2.21 11.99 -31.60
N TYR A 119 1.03 11.79 -31.01
CA TYR A 119 0.68 10.50 -30.40
C TYR A 119 0.36 9.48 -31.49
N SER A 120 0.99 8.31 -31.39
CA SER A 120 0.87 7.22 -32.36
C SER A 120 1.42 5.95 -31.75
N THR A 121 0.84 4.79 -32.07
CA THR A 121 1.42 3.50 -31.66
C THR A 121 2.54 3.03 -32.59
N GLN A 122 2.78 3.74 -33.69
CA GLN A 122 3.90 3.45 -34.59
C GLN A 122 5.17 4.13 -34.05
N MET A 123 6.17 3.33 -33.65
CA MET A 123 7.44 3.85 -33.13
C MET A 123 8.18 4.74 -34.13
N GLY A 124 7.94 4.57 -35.43
CA GLY A 124 8.49 5.45 -36.48
C GLY A 124 7.81 6.82 -36.60
N LYS A 125 6.74 7.08 -35.84
CA LYS A 125 6.04 8.38 -35.76
C LYS A 125 6.17 8.99 -34.37
N ASN A 126 6.03 8.17 -33.33
CA ASN A 126 6.32 8.54 -31.96
C ASN A 126 7.34 7.55 -31.38
N PRO A 127 8.64 7.90 -31.35
CA PRO A 127 9.70 7.03 -30.86
C PRO A 127 9.96 7.21 -29.36
N LEU A 128 9.12 7.96 -28.62
CA LEU A 128 9.31 8.18 -27.20
C LEU A 128 9.16 6.88 -26.41
N MET A 129 10.01 6.75 -25.40
CA MET A 129 10.19 5.58 -24.52
C MET A 129 10.53 6.11 -23.14
N PHE A 130 10.47 5.27 -22.11
CA PHE A 130 10.65 5.66 -20.73
C PHE A 130 11.95 6.42 -20.48
N ARG A 131 13.06 6.05 -21.13
CA ARG A 131 14.33 6.81 -21.02
C ARG A 131 14.22 8.29 -21.40
N HIS A 132 13.26 8.67 -22.23
CA HIS A 132 13.08 10.05 -22.73
C HIS A 132 12.36 10.98 -21.75
N ILE A 133 12.11 10.54 -20.51
CA ILE A 133 11.75 11.43 -19.40
C ILE A 133 13.00 12.06 -18.73
N VAL A 134 14.20 11.53 -19.01
CA VAL A 134 15.43 11.89 -18.31
C VAL A 134 16.18 13.01 -19.02
N ASN A 135 16.51 14.08 -18.29
CA ASN A 135 17.29 15.19 -18.84
C ASN A 135 18.62 14.73 -19.44
N GLY A 136 18.94 15.28 -20.61
CA GLY A 136 20.18 14.98 -21.33
C GLY A 136 20.14 13.69 -22.15
N VAL A 137 19.10 12.84 -22.03
CA VAL A 137 18.92 11.72 -22.94
C VAL A 137 18.49 12.24 -24.30
N ALA A 138 19.34 12.02 -25.31
CA ALA A 138 19.09 12.49 -26.67
C ALA A 138 17.76 11.96 -27.21
N LEU A 139 16.96 12.84 -27.81
CA LEU A 139 15.73 12.44 -28.49
C LEU A 139 16.05 11.74 -29.83
N PRO A 140 15.21 10.80 -30.29
CA PRO A 140 15.40 10.15 -31.58
C PRO A 140 15.43 11.15 -32.74
N ALA A 141 16.34 10.97 -33.70
CA ALA A 141 16.50 11.93 -34.81
C ALA A 141 15.49 11.72 -35.96
N SER A 142 14.76 10.61 -35.96
CA SER A 142 13.77 10.27 -36.98
C SER A 142 12.49 9.73 -36.33
N PRO A 143 11.33 10.42 -36.49
CA PRO A 143 11.20 11.73 -37.12
C PRO A 143 11.95 12.81 -36.33
N ALA A 144 12.27 13.94 -36.96
CA ALA A 144 12.91 15.04 -36.23
C ALA A 144 11.94 15.58 -35.17
N PRO A 145 12.37 15.75 -33.90
CA PRO A 145 11.52 16.33 -32.86
C PRO A 145 11.14 17.77 -33.18
N ALA A 146 9.93 18.16 -32.78
CA ALA A 146 9.49 19.55 -32.90
C ALA A 146 10.35 20.52 -32.06
N PHE A 147 10.22 21.82 -32.35
CA PHE A 147 10.83 22.92 -31.57
C PHE A 147 12.36 22.88 -31.45
N GLY A 148 13.05 22.06 -32.25
CA GLY A 148 14.49 21.83 -32.10
C GLY A 148 14.86 21.13 -30.79
N ALA A 149 13.91 20.41 -30.16
CA ALA A 149 14.15 19.69 -28.91
C ALA A 149 15.23 18.62 -29.12
N ASN A 150 16.16 18.52 -28.18
CA ASN A 150 17.32 17.62 -28.28
C ASN A 150 17.47 16.68 -27.09
N GLY A 151 16.58 16.79 -26.09
CA GLY A 151 16.63 15.97 -24.88
C GLY A 151 17.11 16.69 -23.62
N ALA A 152 17.65 17.92 -23.73
CA ALA A 152 18.23 18.62 -22.58
C ALA A 152 17.26 18.82 -21.40
N SER A 153 15.98 19.06 -21.69
CA SER A 153 14.91 19.33 -20.71
C SER A 153 13.80 18.28 -20.73
N ASN A 154 14.13 17.02 -20.98
CA ASN A 154 13.15 15.91 -21.01
C ASN A 154 12.31 15.77 -19.73
N SER A 155 12.81 16.20 -18.56
CA SER A 155 12.12 16.11 -17.27
C SER A 155 11.12 17.23 -17.03
N GLU A 156 11.07 18.23 -17.92
CA GLU A 156 10.00 19.21 -17.95
C GLU A 156 8.64 18.49 -18.06
N VAL A 157 7.64 18.97 -17.34
CA VAL A 157 6.42 18.19 -17.06
C VAL A 157 5.65 17.84 -18.32
N HIS A 158 5.57 18.74 -19.31
CA HIS A 158 4.91 18.45 -20.57
C HIS A 158 5.72 17.43 -21.38
N ASN A 159 7.04 17.60 -21.44
CA ASN A 159 7.95 16.68 -22.13
C ASN A 159 7.87 15.26 -21.56
N ALA A 160 7.99 15.09 -20.24
CA ALA A 160 7.89 13.78 -19.61
C ALA A 160 6.45 13.22 -19.68
N GLY A 161 5.44 14.09 -19.64
CA GLY A 161 4.02 13.73 -19.80
C GLY A 161 3.68 13.10 -21.15
N GLU A 162 4.37 13.48 -22.22
CA GLU A 162 4.22 12.85 -23.55
C GLU A 162 4.51 11.34 -23.51
N VAL A 163 5.51 10.93 -22.73
CA VAL A 163 5.87 9.51 -22.60
C VAL A 163 4.75 8.73 -21.89
N TRP A 164 4.15 9.32 -20.86
CA TRP A 164 3.03 8.74 -20.12
C TRP A 164 1.78 8.60 -21.00
N ALA A 165 1.39 9.69 -21.68
CA ALA A 165 0.24 9.68 -22.58
C ALA A 165 0.43 8.68 -23.73
N ALA A 166 1.64 8.56 -24.27
CA ALA A 166 1.95 7.57 -25.30
C ALA A 166 1.78 6.12 -24.80
N ALA A 167 2.19 5.80 -23.57
CA ALA A 167 2.00 4.48 -22.98
C ALA A 167 0.51 4.15 -22.73
N LEU A 168 -0.27 5.11 -22.23
CA LEU A 168 -1.72 4.94 -22.10
C LEU A 168 -2.41 4.80 -23.47
N TRP A 169 -1.91 5.50 -24.50
CA TRP A 169 -2.42 5.36 -25.85
C TRP A 169 -2.18 3.96 -26.43
N GLU A 170 -1.02 3.33 -26.19
CA GLU A 170 -0.77 1.93 -26.59
C GLU A 170 -1.81 0.99 -25.99
N CYS A 171 -2.10 1.12 -24.69
CA CYS A 171 -3.13 0.35 -24.00
C CYS A 171 -4.51 0.57 -24.64
N TYR A 172 -4.94 1.82 -24.81
CA TYR A 172 -6.27 2.10 -25.32
C TYR A 172 -6.46 1.71 -26.79
N ALA A 173 -5.49 1.98 -27.66
CA ALA A 173 -5.50 1.52 -29.05
C ALA A 173 -5.56 -0.01 -29.13
N GLY A 174 -4.85 -0.71 -28.25
CA GLY A 174 -4.94 -2.17 -28.10
C GLY A 174 -6.35 -2.63 -27.77
N LEU A 175 -7.01 -2.02 -26.77
CA LEU A 175 -8.39 -2.35 -26.41
C LEU A 175 -9.37 -2.06 -27.55
N LEU A 176 -9.20 -0.93 -28.25
CA LEU A 176 -10.00 -0.59 -29.41
C LEU A 176 -9.85 -1.66 -30.51
N ASN A 177 -8.64 -2.18 -30.73
CA ASN A 177 -8.29 -3.21 -31.73
C ASN A 177 -8.72 -4.64 -31.37
N ASP A 178 -9.12 -4.91 -30.13
CA ASP A 178 -9.65 -6.21 -29.72
C ASP A 178 -11.12 -6.41 -30.14
N THR A 179 -11.35 -6.32 -31.46
CA THR A 179 -12.68 -6.45 -32.08
C THR A 179 -13.34 -7.82 -31.98
N PRO A 180 -12.61 -8.95 -31.83
CA PRO A 180 -13.27 -10.23 -31.55
C PRO A 180 -14.04 -10.23 -30.22
N ARG A 181 -13.64 -9.37 -29.27
CA ARG A 181 -14.17 -9.37 -27.89
C ARG A 181 -14.91 -8.09 -27.53
N LEU A 182 -14.56 -6.95 -28.13
CA LEU A 182 -15.08 -5.62 -27.78
C LEU A 182 -15.56 -4.84 -29.00
N THR A 183 -16.74 -4.21 -28.87
CA THR A 183 -17.13 -3.10 -29.74
C THR A 183 -16.35 -1.83 -29.39
N PHE A 184 -16.31 -0.85 -30.30
CA PHE A 184 -15.68 0.47 -30.03
C PHE A 184 -16.22 1.10 -28.73
N GLN A 185 -17.55 1.07 -28.55
CA GLN A 185 -18.18 1.62 -27.34
C GLN A 185 -17.79 0.85 -26.08
N GLN A 186 -17.69 -0.48 -26.14
CA GLN A 186 -17.25 -1.27 -24.98
C GLN A 186 -15.80 -0.96 -24.60
N ALA A 187 -14.87 -0.93 -25.55
CA ALA A 187 -13.48 -0.57 -25.31
C ALA A 187 -13.36 0.83 -24.71
N ARG A 188 -14.11 1.81 -25.24
CA ARG A 188 -14.16 3.18 -24.72
C ARG A 188 -14.70 3.25 -23.29
N GLN A 189 -15.74 2.50 -22.96
CA GLN A 189 -16.27 2.50 -21.58
C GLN A 189 -15.30 1.84 -20.60
N ARG A 190 -14.64 0.74 -21.01
CA ARG A 190 -13.63 0.08 -20.18
C ARG A 190 -12.46 1.02 -19.88
N MET A 191 -11.87 1.64 -20.91
CA MET A 191 -10.74 2.55 -20.70
C MET A 191 -11.08 3.74 -19.81
N LYS A 192 -12.30 4.30 -19.92
CA LYS A 192 -12.76 5.36 -19.00
C LYS A 192 -12.84 4.87 -17.55
N GLY A 193 -13.39 3.67 -17.34
CA GLY A 193 -13.43 3.04 -16.01
C GLY A 193 -12.04 2.81 -15.45
N TYR A 194 -11.14 2.27 -16.26
CA TYR A 194 -9.74 2.01 -15.91
C TYR A 194 -8.97 3.29 -15.58
N LEU A 195 -9.17 4.36 -16.34
CA LEU A 195 -8.52 5.64 -16.04
C LEU A 195 -8.97 6.17 -14.67
N VAL A 196 -10.28 6.21 -14.41
CA VAL A 196 -10.80 6.73 -13.14
C VAL A 196 -10.37 5.86 -11.95
N ALA A 197 -10.44 4.54 -12.09
CA ALA A 197 -10.01 3.62 -11.04
C ALA A 197 -8.49 3.67 -10.82
N GLY A 198 -7.70 3.71 -11.90
CA GLY A 198 -6.24 3.83 -11.84
C GLY A 198 -5.78 5.13 -11.19
N LEU A 199 -6.43 6.27 -11.49
CA LEU A 199 -6.15 7.55 -10.80
C LEU A 199 -6.42 7.45 -9.30
N LYS A 200 -7.49 6.77 -8.88
CA LYS A 200 -7.80 6.56 -7.45
C LYS A 200 -6.83 5.62 -6.75
N LEU A 201 -6.24 4.66 -7.48
CA LEU A 201 -5.23 3.73 -6.95
C LEU A 201 -3.81 4.30 -7.02
N THR A 202 -3.60 5.42 -7.70
CA THR A 202 -2.29 6.07 -7.79
C THR A 202 -1.93 6.71 -6.43
N PRO A 203 -0.75 6.41 -5.86
CA PRO A 203 -0.34 6.97 -4.56
C PRO A 203 -0.02 8.48 -4.67
N PRO A 204 0.05 9.21 -3.53
CA PRO A 204 0.55 10.58 -3.51
C PRO A 204 2.04 10.64 -3.91
N ALA A 205 2.42 11.79 -4.48
CA ALA A 205 3.73 12.05 -5.07
C ALA A 205 4.23 10.89 -5.96
N PRO A 206 3.42 10.34 -6.87
CA PRO A 206 3.69 9.04 -7.49
C PRO A 206 4.95 9.06 -8.35
N THR A 207 5.59 7.89 -8.46
CA THR A 207 6.53 7.59 -9.54
C THR A 207 5.80 7.03 -10.76
N PHE A 208 6.43 7.07 -11.94
CA PHE A 208 5.82 6.52 -13.17
C PHE A 208 5.45 5.03 -13.06
N THR A 209 6.31 4.21 -12.45
CA THR A 209 6.04 2.77 -12.29
C THR A 209 4.93 2.50 -11.27
N GLU A 210 4.82 3.30 -10.20
CA GLU A 210 3.69 3.19 -9.27
C GLU A 210 2.35 3.58 -9.89
N ALA A 211 2.31 4.66 -10.67
CA ALA A 211 1.09 5.05 -11.39
C ALA A 211 0.71 4.01 -12.44
N ARG A 212 1.69 3.43 -13.15
CA ARG A 212 1.48 2.30 -14.08
C ARG A 212 0.83 1.14 -13.33
N ASP A 213 1.40 0.74 -12.20
CA ASP A 213 0.92 -0.40 -11.42
C ASP A 213 -0.48 -0.13 -10.87
N GLY A 214 -0.81 1.10 -10.48
CA GLY A 214 -2.17 1.51 -10.11
C GLY A 214 -3.18 1.37 -11.25
N VAL A 215 -2.82 1.78 -12.47
CA VAL A 215 -3.66 1.60 -13.67
C VAL A 215 -3.82 0.11 -14.00
N LEU A 216 -2.73 -0.65 -14.02
CA LEU A 216 -2.75 -2.08 -14.34
C LEU A 216 -3.51 -2.90 -13.28
N ALA A 217 -3.41 -2.52 -12.00
CA ALA A 217 -4.18 -3.13 -10.91
C ALA A 217 -5.69 -2.92 -11.11
N ALA A 218 -6.11 -1.71 -11.51
CA ALA A 218 -7.51 -1.44 -11.85
C ALA A 218 -7.99 -2.30 -13.04
N ILE A 219 -7.14 -2.51 -14.04
CA ILE A 219 -7.48 -3.29 -15.23
C ILE A 219 -7.61 -4.77 -14.88
N VAL A 220 -6.62 -5.36 -14.20
CA VAL A 220 -6.61 -6.80 -13.93
C VAL A 220 -7.70 -7.24 -12.96
N ALA A 221 -8.13 -6.35 -12.05
CA ALA A 221 -9.30 -6.58 -11.20
C ALA A 221 -10.60 -6.76 -12.00
N GLN A 222 -10.66 -6.27 -13.24
CA GLN A 222 -11.83 -6.34 -14.10
C GLN A 222 -11.68 -7.35 -15.24
N SER A 223 -10.51 -7.46 -15.86
CA SER A 223 -10.26 -8.38 -16.98
C SER A 223 -8.78 -8.68 -17.18
N ALA A 224 -8.40 -9.95 -17.05
CA ALA A 224 -7.04 -10.41 -17.34
C ALA A 224 -6.62 -10.15 -18.81
N ALA A 225 -7.54 -10.33 -19.77
CA ALA A 225 -7.27 -10.07 -21.19
C ALA A 225 -6.97 -8.60 -21.48
N ASP A 226 -7.67 -7.66 -20.81
CA ASP A 226 -7.41 -6.22 -20.96
C ASP A 226 -6.08 -5.85 -20.31
N PHE A 227 -5.75 -6.51 -19.20
CA PHE A 227 -4.48 -6.33 -18.52
C PHE A 227 -3.33 -6.74 -19.43
N GLU A 228 -3.39 -7.91 -20.10
CA GLU A 228 -2.34 -8.36 -21.02
C GLU A 228 -2.10 -7.34 -22.15
N ILE A 229 -3.16 -6.81 -22.75
CA ILE A 229 -3.09 -5.78 -23.80
C ILE A 229 -2.40 -4.50 -23.28
N CYS A 230 -2.82 -4.01 -22.12
CA CYS A 230 -2.33 -2.76 -21.57
C CYS A 230 -0.92 -2.87 -20.98
N ALA A 231 -0.60 -3.98 -20.32
CA ALA A 231 0.74 -4.31 -19.85
C ALA A 231 1.74 -4.36 -21.02
N ALA A 232 1.35 -4.96 -22.15
CA ALA A 232 2.16 -4.94 -23.37
C ALA A 232 2.37 -3.52 -23.92
N GLY A 233 1.36 -2.65 -23.84
CA GLY A 233 1.46 -1.25 -24.22
C GLY A 233 2.48 -0.47 -23.38
N PHE A 234 2.46 -0.64 -22.05
CA PHE A 234 3.45 -0.05 -21.16
C PHE A 234 4.86 -0.60 -21.42
N ALA A 235 5.01 -1.92 -21.56
CA ALA A 235 6.30 -2.55 -21.89
C ALA A 235 6.87 -2.04 -23.21
N LYS A 236 6.04 -1.88 -24.25
CA LYS A 236 6.46 -1.33 -25.54
C LYS A 236 7.04 0.08 -25.44
N ARG A 237 6.61 0.86 -24.45
CA ARG A 237 7.13 2.21 -24.13
C ARG A 237 8.24 2.19 -23.09
N GLY A 238 8.79 1.03 -22.75
CA GLY A 238 9.93 0.95 -21.84
C GLY A 238 9.55 0.96 -20.36
N MET A 239 8.26 0.80 -20.06
CA MET A 239 7.73 0.67 -18.68
C MET A 239 7.31 -0.78 -18.41
N GLY A 240 8.13 -1.74 -18.81
CA GLY A 240 7.96 -3.17 -18.59
C GLY A 240 8.12 -3.59 -17.13
N MET A 241 7.95 -4.88 -16.86
CA MET A 241 7.82 -5.42 -15.51
C MET A 241 9.02 -5.09 -14.59
N LEU A 242 10.22 -4.93 -15.15
CA LEU A 242 11.45 -4.61 -14.42
C LEU A 242 11.87 -3.13 -14.54
N ALA A 243 11.03 -2.27 -15.11
CA ALA A 243 11.33 -0.85 -15.23
C ALA A 243 11.44 -0.23 -13.84
N VAL A 244 12.39 0.68 -13.66
CA VAL A 244 12.62 1.37 -12.39
C VAL A 244 12.44 2.86 -12.60
N SER A 245 11.52 3.46 -11.86
CA SER A 245 11.40 4.92 -11.83
C SER A 245 12.59 5.58 -11.13
N PRO A 246 12.91 6.84 -11.50
CA PRO A 246 13.90 7.61 -10.77
C PRO A 246 13.42 7.91 -9.34
N PRO A 247 14.31 8.34 -8.43
CA PRO A 247 13.94 8.74 -7.08
C PRO A 247 12.74 9.70 -7.07
N ARG A 248 11.81 9.52 -6.13
CA ARG A 248 10.52 10.23 -6.08
C ARG A 248 10.67 11.76 -6.19
N GLU A 249 11.68 12.31 -5.54
CA GLU A 249 11.98 13.75 -5.49
C GLU A 249 12.88 14.25 -6.63
N SER A 250 13.20 13.39 -7.61
CA SER A 250 14.06 13.76 -8.73
C SER A 250 13.41 14.84 -9.61
N THR A 251 14.12 15.93 -9.83
CA THR A 251 13.72 17.01 -10.74
C THR A 251 14.24 16.82 -12.17
N THR A 252 15.18 15.88 -12.36
CA THR A 252 15.84 15.59 -13.65
C THR A 252 15.48 14.21 -14.19
N ASN A 253 14.75 13.42 -13.41
CA ASN A 253 14.42 12.02 -13.66
C ASN A 253 15.65 11.09 -13.86
N VAL A 254 16.86 11.53 -13.46
CA VAL A 254 18.04 10.65 -13.46
C VAL A 254 17.81 9.46 -12.53
N GLY A 255 18.21 8.26 -12.99
CA GLY A 255 18.00 7.01 -12.28
C GLY A 255 16.87 6.15 -12.86
N ALA A 256 16.12 6.65 -13.86
CA ALA A 256 15.15 5.83 -14.57
C ALA A 256 15.85 4.69 -15.34
N VAL A 257 15.35 3.47 -15.18
CA VAL A 257 15.80 2.29 -15.91
C VAL A 257 14.66 1.79 -16.77
N GLU A 258 14.89 1.77 -18.07
CA GLU A 258 13.94 1.27 -19.05
C GLU A 258 13.93 -0.26 -19.07
N ASP A 259 12.74 -0.83 -19.21
CA ASP A 259 12.55 -2.26 -19.40
C ASP A 259 11.40 -2.51 -20.38
N THR A 260 11.52 -3.55 -21.20
CA THR A 260 10.46 -3.98 -22.13
C THR A 260 10.00 -5.40 -21.82
N THR A 261 10.39 -5.95 -20.68
CA THR A 261 10.12 -7.34 -20.33
C THR A 261 8.64 -7.52 -19.99
N ILE A 262 8.07 -8.57 -20.57
CA ILE A 262 6.76 -9.12 -20.24
C ILE A 262 7.01 -10.60 -19.95
N GLY A 263 6.57 -11.10 -18.81
CA GLY A 263 6.74 -12.51 -18.47
C GLY A 263 6.09 -12.87 -17.16
N GLY A 264 6.26 -14.12 -16.75
CA GLY A 264 5.67 -14.65 -15.53
C GLY A 264 6.57 -14.40 -14.33
N ASP A 265 5.98 -14.35 -13.14
CA ASP A 265 6.71 -14.39 -11.87
C ASP A 265 5.77 -14.88 -10.75
N LEU A 266 6.33 -15.48 -9.71
CA LEU A 266 5.59 -16.04 -8.59
C LEU A 266 6.11 -15.47 -7.28
N ALA A 267 5.20 -15.22 -6.34
CA ALA A 267 5.55 -14.86 -4.97
C ALA A 267 4.72 -15.70 -3.99
N ALA A 268 5.37 -16.26 -2.97
CA ALA A 268 4.64 -16.74 -1.81
C ALA A 268 4.18 -15.51 -0.98
N THR A 269 2.91 -15.46 -0.63
CA THR A 269 2.28 -14.29 0.02
C THR A 269 1.84 -14.56 1.46
N GLY A 270 1.62 -15.83 1.81
CA GLY A 270 1.17 -16.25 3.13
C GLY A 270 1.65 -17.66 3.44
N VAL A 271 1.96 -17.91 4.72
CA VAL A 271 2.21 -19.25 5.25
C VAL A 271 1.58 -19.31 6.64
N SER A 272 0.73 -20.30 6.91
CA SER A 272 0.15 -20.55 8.23
C SER A 272 0.20 -22.04 8.55
N GLY A 273 0.60 -22.38 9.77
CA GLY A 273 0.53 -23.74 10.28
C GLY A 273 -0.82 -24.01 10.94
N ASP A 274 -1.37 -25.18 10.68
CA ASP A 274 -2.51 -25.74 11.40
C ASP A 274 -2.14 -27.13 11.92
N ASP A 275 -2.70 -27.50 13.06
CA ASP A 275 -2.55 -28.82 13.65
C ASP A 275 -3.70 -29.74 13.23
N ASP A 276 -3.43 -31.03 12.98
CA ASP A 276 -4.46 -32.02 12.63
C ASP A 276 -5.20 -32.59 13.89
N SER A 277 -5.05 -31.93 15.05
CA SER A 277 -5.85 -32.12 16.28
C SER A 277 -5.65 -33.47 16.98
N ALA A 278 -4.45 -34.08 16.90
CA ALA A 278 -4.28 -35.50 17.25
C ALA A 278 -4.12 -35.78 18.76
N CYS A 279 -3.97 -34.75 19.62
CA CYS A 279 -3.64 -34.96 21.03
C CYS A 279 -4.46 -34.15 22.03
N ASP A 280 -4.27 -32.83 22.08
CA ASP A 280 -4.96 -31.94 23.03
C ASP A 280 -5.82 -30.88 22.34
N ASN A 281 -5.89 -30.94 21.00
CA ASN A 281 -6.79 -30.15 20.15
C ASN A 281 -6.60 -28.65 20.44
N ASP A 282 -5.34 -28.24 20.48
CA ASP A 282 -4.94 -26.83 20.47
C ASP A 282 -4.56 -26.38 19.05
N VAL A 283 -3.84 -25.25 18.93
CA VAL A 283 -3.46 -24.64 17.63
C VAL A 283 -1.95 -24.67 17.40
N TYR A 284 -1.21 -25.43 18.21
CA TYR A 284 0.24 -25.49 18.20
C TYR A 284 0.72 -26.90 17.90
N LEU A 285 1.48 -27.05 16.83
CA LEU A 285 2.07 -28.36 16.49
C LEU A 285 2.98 -28.87 17.61
N ASP A 286 2.64 -30.00 18.21
CA ASP A 286 3.37 -30.63 19.31
C ASP A 286 4.32 -31.75 18.91
N LEU A 287 5.11 -32.22 19.89
CA LEU A 287 6.00 -33.36 19.71
C LEU A 287 5.22 -34.62 19.30
N ASP A 288 5.66 -35.20 18.18
CA ASP A 288 5.09 -36.34 17.46
C ASP A 288 3.79 -36.07 16.70
N GLU A 289 3.27 -34.85 16.77
CA GLU A 289 2.05 -34.44 16.11
C GLU A 289 2.27 -34.05 14.64
N SER A 290 1.23 -34.22 13.83
CA SER A 290 1.21 -33.85 12.42
C SER A 290 0.24 -32.71 12.19
N GLY A 291 0.59 -31.84 11.24
CA GLY A 291 -0.26 -30.73 10.83
C GLY A 291 -0.01 -30.37 9.38
N SER A 292 -0.47 -29.19 8.96
CA SER A 292 -0.27 -28.70 7.61
C SER A 292 0.15 -27.24 7.58
N LEU A 293 1.05 -26.91 6.65
CA LEU A 293 1.31 -25.52 6.27
C LEU A 293 0.43 -25.18 5.07
N SER A 294 -0.50 -24.25 5.25
CA SER A 294 -1.16 -23.59 4.13
C SER A 294 -0.24 -22.50 3.59
N ILE A 295 0.00 -22.50 2.29
CA ILE A 295 0.89 -21.58 1.60
C ILE A 295 0.10 -20.88 0.49
N ASP A 296 -0.01 -19.57 0.58
CA ASP A 296 -0.55 -18.75 -0.49
C ASP A 296 0.57 -18.40 -1.47
N VAL A 297 0.35 -18.70 -2.75
CA VAL A 297 1.24 -18.32 -3.84
C VAL A 297 0.45 -17.50 -4.85
N ARG A 298 1.01 -16.37 -5.27
CA ARG A 298 0.41 -15.47 -6.25
C ARG A 298 1.28 -15.39 -7.51
N ASN A 299 0.64 -15.44 -8.67
CA ASN A 299 1.28 -15.02 -9.92
C ASN A 299 1.39 -13.49 -9.92
N ILE A 300 2.59 -12.97 -9.72
CA ILE A 300 2.86 -11.52 -9.73
C ILE A 300 3.36 -11.04 -11.10
N GLY A 301 3.52 -11.97 -12.05
CA GLY A 301 3.91 -11.68 -13.42
C GLY A 301 2.76 -11.16 -14.29
N TRP A 302 3.10 -10.85 -15.54
CA TRP A 302 2.21 -10.25 -16.52
C TRP A 302 1.64 -11.25 -17.54
N VAL A 303 2.00 -12.53 -17.42
CA VAL A 303 1.49 -13.60 -18.29
C VAL A 303 0.94 -14.76 -17.48
N SER A 304 0.09 -15.55 -18.13
CA SER A 304 -0.40 -16.80 -17.56
C SER A 304 0.73 -17.85 -17.48
N LEU A 305 0.79 -18.56 -16.36
CA LEU A 305 1.74 -19.65 -16.12
C LEU A 305 1.03 -20.99 -16.24
N ALA A 306 1.69 -22.00 -16.83
CA ALA A 306 1.13 -23.34 -17.05
C ALA A 306 1.02 -24.18 -15.76
N GLY A 307 1.61 -23.70 -14.66
CA GLY A 307 1.75 -24.41 -13.39
C GLY A 307 3.20 -24.38 -12.94
N GLY A 308 3.47 -24.81 -11.71
CA GLY A 308 4.80 -24.77 -11.12
C GLY A 308 4.87 -25.64 -9.87
N SER A 309 5.75 -25.29 -8.95
CA SER A 309 5.83 -25.94 -7.63
C SER A 309 6.16 -24.92 -6.56
N VAL A 310 5.82 -25.20 -5.32
CA VAL A 310 6.38 -24.51 -4.16
C VAL A 310 7.11 -25.52 -3.30
N SER A 311 8.30 -25.16 -2.82
CA SER A 311 9.07 -25.95 -1.87
C SER A 311 9.18 -25.22 -0.55
N VAL A 312 9.12 -25.97 0.56
CA VAL A 312 9.28 -25.45 1.91
C VAL A 312 10.58 -25.96 2.51
N THR A 313 11.28 -25.07 3.21
CA THR A 313 12.38 -25.45 4.11
C THR A 313 12.09 -24.94 5.52
N ALA A 314 12.59 -25.65 6.52
CA ALA A 314 12.52 -25.26 7.92
C ALA A 314 13.92 -25.15 8.53
N ASN A 315 14.12 -24.24 9.49
CA ASN A 315 15.39 -24.08 10.20
C ASN A 315 15.59 -25.09 11.35
N HIS A 316 14.71 -26.08 11.49
CA HIS A 316 14.74 -27.08 12.55
C HIS A 316 14.79 -28.49 11.97
N ALA A 317 15.82 -29.27 12.32
CA ALA A 317 16.04 -30.61 11.80
C ALA A 317 15.00 -31.63 12.29
N GLY A 318 14.32 -31.34 13.40
CA GLY A 318 13.23 -32.14 13.92
C GLY A 318 11.90 -31.93 13.24
N LEU A 319 11.82 -31.09 12.20
CA LEU A 319 10.60 -30.94 11.44
C LEU A 319 10.66 -31.82 10.19
N ALA A 320 9.73 -32.77 10.10
CA ALA A 320 9.57 -33.68 8.98
C ALA A 320 8.48 -33.20 8.01
N PHE A 321 8.63 -33.60 6.75
CA PHE A 321 7.63 -33.42 5.69
C PHE A 321 7.19 -34.81 5.21
N PRO A 322 6.15 -35.43 5.81
CA PRO A 322 5.82 -36.84 5.60
C PRO A 322 5.58 -37.23 4.14
N THR A 323 5.06 -36.30 3.33
CA THR A 323 4.79 -36.50 1.89
C THR A 323 5.81 -35.80 0.98
N GLY A 324 6.93 -35.35 1.53
CA GLY A 324 7.89 -34.48 0.85
C GLY A 324 7.62 -32.99 1.08
N ASN A 325 8.64 -32.16 0.90
CA ASN A 325 8.63 -30.74 1.23
C ASN A 325 8.23 -29.84 0.03
N SER A 326 7.63 -30.40 -1.01
CA SER A 326 7.20 -29.66 -2.19
C SER A 326 5.85 -30.13 -2.69
N THR A 327 5.06 -29.19 -3.21
CA THR A 327 3.75 -29.44 -3.80
C THR A 327 3.58 -28.70 -5.11
N SER A 328 2.74 -29.23 -5.99
CA SER A 328 2.47 -28.66 -7.32
C SER A 328 1.56 -27.44 -7.23
N LEU A 329 1.88 -26.42 -8.01
CA LEU A 329 1.01 -25.28 -8.27
C LEU A 329 0.26 -25.50 -9.58
N ALA A 330 -1.04 -25.22 -9.58
CA ALA A 330 -1.86 -25.25 -10.78
C ALA A 330 -1.51 -24.07 -11.71
N ALA A 331 -1.96 -24.16 -12.96
CA ALA A 331 -1.91 -23.04 -13.89
C ALA A 331 -2.59 -21.80 -13.29
N SER A 332 -2.01 -20.63 -13.53
CA SER A 332 -2.48 -19.38 -12.93
C SER A 332 -2.40 -18.22 -13.91
N THR A 333 -3.45 -17.40 -13.97
CA THR A 333 -3.43 -16.13 -14.71
C THR A 333 -2.73 -15.03 -13.89
N PRO A 334 -2.34 -13.89 -14.49
CA PRO A 334 -1.77 -12.76 -13.76
C PRO A 334 -2.59 -12.38 -12.51
N TYR A 335 -1.91 -12.15 -11.39
CA TYR A 335 -2.45 -11.77 -10.08
C TYR A 335 -3.40 -12.76 -9.39
N GLN A 336 -3.62 -13.94 -9.98
CA GLN A 336 -4.35 -15.02 -9.33
C GLN A 336 -3.53 -15.58 -8.16
N SER A 337 -4.19 -15.76 -7.02
CA SER A 337 -3.63 -16.47 -5.86
C SER A 337 -4.16 -17.90 -5.82
N GLN A 338 -3.34 -18.81 -5.30
CA GLN A 338 -3.70 -20.18 -4.98
C GLN A 338 -3.13 -20.55 -3.62
N SER A 339 -3.90 -21.30 -2.84
CA SER A 339 -3.47 -21.83 -1.55
C SER A 339 -3.20 -23.32 -1.70
N VAL A 340 -2.03 -23.77 -1.24
CA VAL A 340 -1.62 -25.18 -1.27
C VAL A 340 -1.14 -25.61 0.10
N ASN A 341 -1.39 -26.88 0.44
CA ASN A 341 -1.03 -27.42 1.75
C ASN A 341 0.20 -28.32 1.64
N VAL A 342 1.11 -28.19 2.61
CA VAL A 342 2.28 -29.07 2.78
C VAL A 342 2.18 -29.74 4.16
N PRO A 343 1.97 -31.06 4.24
CA PRO A 343 1.96 -31.78 5.50
C PRO A 343 3.30 -31.69 6.24
N ILE A 344 3.24 -31.48 7.54
CA ILE A 344 4.39 -31.39 8.45
C ILE A 344 4.20 -32.28 9.67
N ARG A 345 5.30 -32.68 10.31
CA ARG A 345 5.30 -33.39 11.59
C ARG A 345 6.48 -32.92 12.44
N LEU A 346 6.30 -32.76 13.74
CA LEU A 346 7.37 -32.35 14.65
C LEU A 346 7.94 -33.56 15.39
N ASP A 347 9.13 -34.02 15.00
CA ASP A 347 9.84 -35.17 15.58
C ASP A 347 10.76 -34.79 16.75
N SER A 348 11.08 -33.51 16.93
CA SER A 348 11.74 -33.01 18.14
C SER A 348 11.40 -31.56 18.40
N VAL A 349 11.46 -31.12 19.66
CA VAL A 349 11.12 -29.75 20.04
C VAL A 349 12.34 -28.83 19.87
N PRO A 350 12.25 -27.72 19.10
CA PRO A 350 13.33 -26.74 19.03
C PRO A 350 13.48 -26.00 20.36
N PHE A 351 14.72 -25.65 20.75
CA PHE A 351 14.98 -24.93 22.00
C PHE A 351 14.24 -23.58 22.08
N SER A 352 14.12 -22.89 20.96
CA SER A 352 13.39 -21.61 20.84
C SER A 352 11.87 -21.77 20.90
N ARG A 353 11.34 -22.99 20.68
CA ARG A 353 9.92 -23.25 20.41
C ARG A 353 9.37 -22.47 19.21
N MET A 354 10.26 -21.99 18.35
CA MET A 354 9.96 -21.27 17.11
C MET A 354 10.63 -21.98 15.95
N VAL A 355 9.87 -22.28 14.91
CA VAL A 355 10.36 -22.82 13.64
C VAL A 355 10.16 -21.78 12.55
N GLN A 356 11.25 -21.44 11.87
CA GLN A 356 11.20 -20.57 10.70
C GLN A 356 10.97 -21.42 9.46
N PHE A 357 9.92 -21.09 8.71
CA PHE A 357 9.58 -21.68 7.43
C PHE A 357 9.91 -20.73 6.30
N THR A 358 10.47 -21.25 5.22
CA THR A 358 10.67 -20.52 3.96
C THR A 358 9.96 -21.25 2.84
N ALA A 359 8.91 -20.65 2.29
CA ALA A 359 8.19 -21.14 1.11
C ALA A 359 8.74 -20.45 -0.14
N THR A 360 9.23 -21.24 -1.10
CA THR A 360 9.87 -20.75 -2.32
C THR A 360 9.16 -21.30 -3.55
N PRO A 361 8.40 -20.47 -4.30
CA PRO A 361 7.78 -20.90 -5.54
C PRO A 361 8.82 -21.02 -6.65
N THR A 362 8.64 -22.00 -7.53
CA THR A 362 9.53 -22.28 -8.66
C THR A 362 8.70 -22.64 -9.88
N GLU A 363 9.05 -22.03 -11.00
CA GLU A 363 8.55 -22.35 -12.33
C GLU A 363 9.68 -22.03 -13.33
N GLY A 364 9.82 -22.77 -14.42
CA GLY A 364 11.00 -22.70 -15.29
C GLY A 364 11.06 -21.48 -16.22
N THR A 365 9.94 -20.78 -16.41
CA THR A 365 9.78 -19.67 -17.36
C THR A 365 9.61 -18.31 -16.70
N ILE A 366 9.59 -18.24 -15.37
CA ILE A 366 9.52 -16.97 -14.65
C ILE A 366 10.81 -16.16 -14.84
N ILE A 367 10.64 -14.84 -14.77
CA ILE A 367 11.73 -13.88 -15.01
C ILE A 367 12.79 -13.95 -13.90
N ASN A 368 12.38 -14.20 -12.66
CA ASN A 368 13.27 -14.32 -11.52
C ASN A 368 13.13 -15.71 -10.89
N PRO A 369 13.84 -16.75 -11.37
CA PRO A 369 13.82 -18.07 -10.76
C PRO A 369 14.90 -18.22 -9.67
N PRO A 370 14.59 -18.80 -8.49
CA PRO A 370 13.25 -19.13 -8.03
C PRO A 370 12.45 -17.84 -7.71
N GLY A 371 11.12 -17.95 -7.72
CA GLY A 371 10.23 -16.83 -7.44
C GLY A 371 10.41 -16.32 -6.01
N THR A 372 9.77 -15.19 -5.71
CA THR A 372 9.95 -14.47 -4.44
C THR A 372 9.50 -15.35 -3.25
N PRO A 373 10.41 -15.66 -2.30
CA PRO A 373 10.07 -16.53 -1.18
C PRO A 373 9.30 -15.78 -0.08
N ARG A 374 8.57 -16.52 0.75
CA ARG A 374 7.97 -16.03 1.99
C ARG A 374 8.59 -16.72 3.18
N ILE A 375 8.96 -15.92 4.19
CA ILE A 375 9.47 -16.40 5.47
C ILE A 375 8.41 -16.14 6.54
N VAL A 376 8.13 -17.13 7.38
CA VAL A 376 7.29 -16.99 8.59
C VAL A 376 7.92 -17.74 9.75
N ASN A 377 7.62 -17.30 10.97
CA ASN A 377 8.04 -18.01 12.19
C ASN A 377 6.79 -18.53 12.89
N VAL A 378 6.75 -19.84 13.12
CA VAL A 378 5.60 -20.51 13.75
C VAL A 378 6.03 -21.02 15.12
N ARG A 379 5.20 -20.73 16.13
CA ARG A 379 5.37 -21.25 17.48
C ARG A 379 4.92 -22.71 17.51
N VAL A 380 5.70 -23.57 18.15
CA VAL A 380 5.45 -25.02 18.24
C VAL A 380 5.63 -25.51 19.67
N ALA A 381 5.13 -26.71 19.95
CA ALA A 381 5.26 -27.38 21.24
C ALA A 381 4.84 -26.46 22.41
N THR A 382 3.77 -25.71 22.30
CA THR A 382 3.45 -24.69 23.31
C THR A 382 1.98 -24.79 23.65
N ASN A 383 1.67 -24.81 24.93
CA ASN A 383 0.31 -24.85 25.41
C ASN A 383 -0.12 -23.48 25.93
N GLU A 384 -1.41 -23.18 25.88
CA GLU A 384 -1.98 -21.93 26.38
C GLU A 384 -2.89 -22.15 27.59
N VAL A 385 -2.56 -21.53 28.72
CA VAL A 385 -3.39 -21.62 29.92
C VAL A 385 -4.07 -20.28 30.17
N ALA A 386 -5.40 -20.27 30.01
CA ALA A 386 -6.24 -19.11 30.28
C ALA A 386 -6.10 -18.63 31.73
N ALA A 387 -6.15 -17.31 31.94
CA ALA A 387 -6.24 -16.69 33.25
C ALA A 387 -5.14 -17.10 34.25
N MET A 388 -3.90 -17.26 33.79
CA MET A 388 -2.73 -17.64 34.61
C MET A 388 -1.63 -16.58 34.66
N SER A 389 -1.71 -15.53 33.84
CA SER A 389 -0.76 -14.42 33.84
C SER A 389 -1.42 -13.12 34.29
N ALA A 390 -0.69 -12.34 35.09
CA ALA A 390 -0.99 -10.94 35.37
C ALA A 390 -0.37 -9.99 34.32
N THR A 391 0.37 -10.54 33.35
CA THR A 391 0.98 -9.79 32.24
C THR A 391 0.47 -10.29 30.89
N GLU A 392 -0.07 -9.39 30.09
CA GLU A 392 -0.40 -9.59 28.68
C GLU A 392 0.81 -9.21 27.84
N ASN A 393 1.23 -10.07 26.92
CA ASN A 393 2.30 -9.80 25.94
C ASN A 393 1.78 -9.85 24.50
N PHE A 394 0.48 -10.10 24.29
CA PHE A 394 -0.19 -10.21 23.00
C PHE A 394 0.20 -11.42 22.14
N ASP A 395 1.05 -12.32 22.68
CA ASP A 395 1.59 -13.48 21.96
C ASP A 395 0.57 -14.62 21.80
N ALA A 396 -0.18 -14.92 22.86
CA ALA A 396 -1.12 -16.04 22.93
C ALA A 396 -2.36 -15.84 22.06
N ASN A 397 -2.90 -16.91 21.47
CA ASN A 397 -4.12 -16.89 20.68
C ASN A 397 -5.38 -16.71 21.53
N LEU A 398 -5.39 -17.23 22.77
CA LEU A 398 -6.33 -16.89 23.83
C LEU A 398 -6.20 -15.40 24.15
N TYR A 399 -7.13 -14.63 23.59
CA TYR A 399 -7.04 -13.19 23.54
C TYR A 399 -8.22 -12.56 24.29
N PRO A 400 -8.06 -12.19 25.58
CA PRO A 400 -9.12 -11.63 26.41
C PRO A 400 -9.37 -10.14 26.10
N TRP A 401 -9.38 -9.80 24.81
CA TRP A 401 -9.56 -8.45 24.32
C TRP A 401 -10.47 -8.43 23.10
N SER A 402 -11.21 -7.34 22.97
CA SER A 402 -12.12 -7.09 21.85
C SER A 402 -11.92 -5.68 21.32
N THR A 403 -12.11 -5.50 20.01
CA THR A 403 -12.04 -4.18 19.40
C THR A 403 -13.42 -3.54 19.35
N ALA A 404 -13.51 -2.28 19.78
CA ALA A 404 -14.70 -1.46 19.65
C ALA A 404 -14.41 -0.26 18.73
N LEU A 405 -15.31 0.00 17.77
CA LEU A 405 -15.23 1.15 16.87
C LEU A 405 -16.30 2.18 17.27
N SER A 406 -15.93 3.46 17.30
CA SER A 406 -16.84 4.56 17.66
C SER A 406 -16.58 5.83 16.84
N ASN A 407 -17.59 6.71 16.78
CA ASN A 407 -17.49 8.07 16.22
C ASN A 407 -16.94 8.15 14.79
N GLY A 408 -17.49 7.34 13.87
CA GLY A 408 -17.12 7.40 12.45
C GLY A 408 -15.93 6.52 12.04
N ALA A 409 -15.30 5.83 13.00
CA ALA A 409 -14.27 4.85 12.72
C ALA A 409 -14.76 3.73 11.78
N THR A 410 -14.01 3.51 10.70
CA THR A 410 -14.20 2.38 9.77
C THR A 410 -13.39 1.16 10.20
N ALA A 411 -13.50 0.03 9.49
CA ALA A 411 -12.72 -1.17 9.79
C ALA A 411 -11.19 -0.94 9.77
N ASN A 412 -10.70 0.07 9.04
CA ASN A 412 -9.28 0.41 8.99
C ASN A 412 -8.73 0.99 10.31
N PHE A 413 -9.61 1.44 11.20
CA PHE A 413 -9.26 1.94 12.53
C PHE A 413 -9.19 0.82 13.58
N ALA A 414 -9.59 -0.41 13.22
CA ALA A 414 -9.66 -1.50 14.18
C ALA A 414 -8.29 -1.85 14.74
N TRP A 415 -8.22 -2.01 16.05
CA TRP A 415 -7.03 -2.55 16.70
C TRP A 415 -6.73 -3.95 16.16
N TYR A 416 -5.46 -4.23 15.91
CA TYR A 416 -5.01 -5.52 15.39
C TYR A 416 -3.71 -5.96 16.06
N ARG A 417 -3.36 -7.24 15.93
CA ARG A 417 -2.08 -7.77 16.39
C ARG A 417 -1.19 -8.09 15.19
N THR A 418 0.10 -7.85 15.35
CA THR A 418 1.11 -8.23 14.35
C THR A 418 2.32 -8.85 15.04
N GLU A 419 3.07 -9.68 14.31
CA GLU A 419 4.38 -10.15 14.75
C GLU A 419 5.34 -8.97 14.86
N LEU A 420 6.06 -8.92 15.98
CA LEU A 420 7.09 -7.93 16.29
C LEU A 420 8.47 -8.43 15.85
N ASP A 421 8.77 -9.70 16.09
CA ASP A 421 10.08 -10.30 15.80
C ASP A 421 10.00 -11.81 15.53
N ALA A 422 11.15 -12.38 15.13
CA ALA A 422 11.28 -13.80 14.79
C ALA A 422 11.16 -14.77 15.97
N SER A 423 11.10 -14.27 17.20
CA SER A 423 10.87 -15.05 18.42
C SER A 423 9.38 -15.34 18.66
N GLY A 424 8.52 -14.88 17.74
CA GLY A 424 7.08 -15.02 17.82
C GLY A 424 6.45 -14.07 18.83
N ASN A 425 7.16 -13.00 19.20
CA ASN A 425 6.59 -11.90 19.98
C ASN A 425 5.62 -11.13 19.09
N ARG A 426 4.50 -10.69 19.65
CA ARG A 426 3.47 -9.89 18.99
C ARG A 426 3.30 -8.57 19.71
N VAL A 427 2.57 -7.67 19.06
CA VAL A 427 2.24 -6.35 19.58
C VAL A 427 0.81 -6.01 19.17
N ALA A 428 0.06 -5.32 20.03
CA ALA A 428 -1.24 -4.78 19.66
C ALA A 428 -1.08 -3.35 19.13
N ILE A 429 -1.67 -3.08 17.98
CA ILE A 429 -1.57 -1.80 17.27
C ILE A 429 -2.92 -1.08 17.33
N GLY A 430 -2.92 0.12 17.87
CA GLY A 430 -3.97 1.13 17.75
C GLY A 430 -3.64 2.04 16.56
N PRO A 431 -4.33 1.92 15.42
CA PRO A 431 -3.98 2.68 14.22
C PRO A 431 -4.26 4.17 14.39
N ASP A 432 -3.30 4.99 13.97
CA ASP A 432 -3.52 6.41 13.65
C ASP A 432 -3.73 6.50 12.13
N SER A 433 -4.86 7.05 11.70
CA SER A 433 -5.33 7.02 10.32
C SER A 433 -5.82 8.40 9.91
N GLY A 434 -5.59 8.78 8.65
CA GLY A 434 -6.05 10.06 8.08
C GLY A 434 -7.56 10.13 7.85
N GLY A 435 -8.33 10.12 8.94
CA GLY A 435 -9.77 10.29 8.97
C GLY A 435 -10.30 10.26 10.41
N ALA A 436 -11.35 11.03 10.67
CA ALA A 436 -11.80 11.23 12.05
C ALA A 436 -12.51 9.97 12.59
N GLY A 437 -12.09 9.52 13.76
CA GLY A 437 -12.59 8.27 14.33
C GLY A 437 -12.03 7.99 15.71
N SER A 438 -12.62 7.01 16.37
CA SER A 438 -12.03 6.46 17.60
C SER A 438 -12.19 4.95 17.61
N SER A 439 -11.15 4.25 18.05
CA SER A 439 -11.19 2.81 18.24
C SER A 439 -10.54 2.43 19.56
N SER A 440 -11.09 1.41 20.20
CA SER A 440 -10.61 0.93 21.50
C SER A 440 -10.31 -0.55 21.48
N LEU A 441 -9.21 -0.95 22.14
CA LEU A 441 -8.97 -2.32 22.56
C LEU A 441 -9.46 -2.50 23.99
N VAL A 442 -10.46 -3.36 24.20
CA VAL A 442 -11.22 -3.51 25.44
C VAL A 442 -10.98 -4.88 26.06
N SER A 443 -10.54 -4.92 27.32
CA SER A 443 -10.28 -6.17 28.05
C SER A 443 -11.56 -6.88 28.46
N ASP A 444 -11.45 -8.18 28.69
CA ASP A 444 -12.37 -8.93 29.55
C ASP A 444 -12.32 -8.44 31.02
N PRO A 445 -13.29 -8.86 31.87
CA PRO A 445 -13.35 -8.42 33.26
C PRO A 445 -12.12 -8.84 34.08
N ILE A 446 -11.61 -7.90 34.88
CA ILE A 446 -10.42 -8.07 35.73
C ILE A 446 -10.86 -7.88 37.18
N LEU A 447 -10.61 -8.87 38.03
CA LEU A 447 -10.86 -8.75 39.47
C LEU A 447 -9.67 -8.08 40.16
N VAL A 448 -9.90 -6.91 40.74
CA VAL A 448 -8.88 -6.20 41.54
C VAL A 448 -8.88 -6.72 42.97
N GLY A 449 -7.70 -6.94 43.54
CA GLY A 449 -7.52 -7.38 44.91
C GLY A 449 -7.86 -6.28 45.94
N ALA A 450 -7.67 -6.58 47.23
CA ALA A 450 -7.96 -5.63 48.31
C ALA A 450 -6.90 -4.53 48.49
N GLY A 451 -5.74 -4.66 47.84
CA GLY A 451 -4.59 -3.76 48.00
C GLY A 451 -4.49 -2.68 46.93
N THR A 452 -3.29 -2.11 46.80
CA THR A 452 -2.97 -1.15 45.74
C THR A 452 -3.00 -1.81 44.37
N PHE A 453 -3.72 -1.21 43.43
CA PHE A 453 -3.78 -1.65 42.04
C PHE A 453 -2.86 -0.79 41.16
N THR A 454 -2.03 -1.44 40.35
CA THR A 454 -1.08 -0.77 39.45
C THR A 454 -1.10 -1.42 38.08
N ILE A 455 -1.01 -0.59 37.03
CA ILE A 455 -0.89 -1.02 35.63
C ILE A 455 0.45 -0.54 35.10
N THR A 456 1.26 -1.44 34.57
CA THR A 456 2.52 -1.11 33.90
C THR A 456 2.38 -1.42 32.42
N LEU A 457 2.71 -0.46 31.56
CA LEU A 457 2.67 -0.62 30.11
C LEU A 457 4.08 -0.60 29.56
N ALA A 458 4.42 -1.58 28.73
CA ALA A 458 5.50 -1.42 27.77
C ALA A 458 4.87 -1.05 26.42
N HIS A 459 5.16 0.13 25.91
CA HIS A 459 4.51 0.67 24.72
C HIS A 459 5.41 1.66 23.98
N ARG A 460 5.03 2.00 22.75
CA ARG A 460 5.57 3.16 22.01
C ARG A 460 4.48 3.73 21.13
N TYR A 461 4.55 5.02 20.85
CA TYR A 461 3.58 5.68 20.00
C TYR A 461 4.21 6.81 19.20
N GLN A 462 3.63 7.05 18.03
CA GLN A 462 3.80 8.25 17.25
C GLN A 462 2.44 8.60 16.66
N PHE A 463 1.89 9.73 17.09
CA PHE A 463 0.63 10.31 16.63
C PHE A 463 0.85 11.59 15.83
N GLU A 464 -0.16 12.01 15.07
CA GLU A 464 -0.12 13.28 14.33
C GLU A 464 0.18 14.50 15.24
N GLY A 465 1.19 15.27 14.82
CA GLY A 465 1.64 16.48 15.50
C GLY A 465 2.60 16.21 16.66
N GLY A 466 2.63 17.09 17.65
CA GLY A 466 3.49 16.97 18.83
C GLY A 466 5.00 16.96 18.56
N THR A 467 5.44 17.54 17.43
CA THR A 467 6.83 17.69 17.04
C THR A 467 7.32 19.13 17.22
N ALA A 468 8.62 19.38 17.05
CA ALA A 468 9.16 20.74 17.03
C ALA A 468 8.59 21.60 15.88
N GLY A 469 8.22 20.98 14.75
CA GLY A 469 7.66 21.67 13.59
C GLY A 469 6.14 21.84 13.64
N ASP A 470 5.46 21.00 14.43
CA ASP A 470 4.03 21.11 14.74
C ASP A 470 3.80 20.69 16.19
N PRO A 471 3.75 21.65 17.14
CA PRO A 471 3.64 21.33 18.56
C PRO A 471 2.22 20.94 19.00
N THR A 472 1.26 20.90 18.08
CA THR A 472 -0.14 20.61 18.38
C THR A 472 -0.35 19.11 18.47
N PHE A 473 -1.09 18.61 19.46
CA PHE A 473 -1.54 17.23 19.47
C PHE A 473 -2.88 17.13 18.75
N TRP A 474 -2.88 16.67 17.50
CA TRP A 474 -4.10 16.46 16.72
C TRP A 474 -4.74 15.13 17.07
N ASP A 475 -3.88 14.11 17.24
CA ASP A 475 -4.22 12.72 17.51
C ASP A 475 -3.59 12.21 18.79
N GLY A 476 -4.16 11.13 19.34
CA GLY A 476 -3.61 10.54 20.55
C GLY A 476 -4.34 9.35 21.12
N GLY A 477 -3.76 8.84 22.22
CA GLY A 477 -4.16 7.62 22.90
C GLY A 477 -4.56 7.85 24.36
N GLN A 478 -5.62 7.18 24.81
CA GLN A 478 -6.05 7.16 26.21
C GLN A 478 -6.11 5.75 26.79
N ILE A 479 -5.86 5.65 28.10
CA ILE A 479 -6.11 4.48 28.92
C ILE A 479 -7.30 4.78 29.80
N GLU A 480 -8.29 3.92 29.78
CA GLU A 480 -9.53 4.13 30.50
C GLU A 480 -9.95 2.87 31.26
N ILE A 481 -10.68 3.07 32.34
CA ILE A 481 -11.20 2.01 33.21
C ILE A 481 -12.71 2.12 33.36
N SER A 482 -13.38 0.98 33.42
CA SER A 482 -14.81 0.86 33.68
C SER A 482 -15.07 -0.03 34.88
N THR A 483 -16.03 0.34 35.73
CA THR A 483 -16.50 -0.44 36.89
C THR A 483 -17.93 -0.96 36.70
N ASP A 484 -18.52 -0.76 35.51
CA ASP A 484 -19.93 -1.05 35.20
C ASP A 484 -20.10 -1.87 33.91
N GLY A 485 -19.12 -2.74 33.66
CA GLY A 485 -19.13 -3.67 32.52
C GLY A 485 -18.87 -3.01 31.16
N GLY A 486 -18.37 -1.78 31.13
CA GLY A 486 -18.05 -1.03 29.92
C GLY A 486 -19.11 -0.02 29.50
N SER A 487 -20.09 0.28 30.37
CA SER A 487 -21.14 1.27 30.08
C SER A 487 -20.62 2.69 30.21
N ASN A 488 -19.78 2.95 31.22
CA ASN A 488 -19.08 4.21 31.43
C ASN A 488 -17.59 3.97 31.60
N TRP A 489 -16.80 4.95 31.17
CA TRP A 489 -15.33 4.89 31.14
C TRP A 489 -14.72 6.13 31.77
N THR A 490 -13.67 5.93 32.55
CA THR A 490 -12.90 7.00 33.20
C THR A 490 -11.47 6.95 32.70
N SER A 491 -10.94 8.07 32.18
CA SER A 491 -9.52 8.17 31.78
C SER A 491 -8.61 8.15 33.00
N ILE A 492 -7.57 7.33 32.95
CA ILE A 492 -6.67 7.05 34.09
C ILE A 492 -5.20 7.34 33.84
N GLY A 493 -4.81 7.79 32.65
CA GLY A 493 -3.40 8.04 32.32
C GLY A 493 -2.75 9.18 33.14
N GLY A 494 -3.52 10.20 33.53
CA GLY A 494 -3.07 11.23 34.45
C GLY A 494 -1.74 11.87 34.05
N ALA A 495 -0.73 11.73 34.91
CA ALA A 495 0.61 12.30 34.68
C ALA A 495 1.45 11.58 33.61
N ALA A 496 1.01 10.42 33.11
CA ALA A 496 1.67 9.73 32.01
C ALA A 496 1.37 10.41 30.65
N TYR A 497 0.27 11.14 30.53
CA TYR A 497 -0.12 11.80 29.29
C TYR A 497 0.75 13.02 28.96
N ASP A 498 1.05 13.19 27.67
CA ASP A 498 1.92 14.25 27.16
C ASP A 498 1.23 15.63 27.16
N GLY A 499 -0.10 15.65 27.01
CA GLY A 499 -0.88 16.87 27.03
C GLY A 499 -2.30 16.67 26.57
N THR A 500 -2.88 17.71 25.97
CA THR A 500 -4.31 17.76 25.61
C THR A 500 -4.47 17.81 24.10
N ILE A 501 -5.36 16.97 23.57
CA ILE A 501 -5.74 16.97 22.15
C ILE A 501 -6.39 18.30 21.79
N ASN A 502 -6.07 18.83 20.61
CA ASN A 502 -6.62 20.08 20.10
C ASN A 502 -8.15 20.10 20.22
N GLY A 503 -8.71 21.18 20.77
CA GLY A 503 -10.14 21.29 21.06
C GLY A 503 -11.06 21.53 19.85
N ALA A 504 -10.50 21.65 18.64
CA ALA A 504 -11.22 21.99 17.42
C ALA A 504 -10.78 21.16 16.20
N SER A 505 -10.16 19.99 16.40
CA SER A 505 -9.70 19.11 15.32
C SER A 505 -10.80 18.22 14.74
N GLY A 506 -11.92 18.03 15.47
CA GLY A 506 -12.91 17.02 15.11
C GLY A 506 -12.52 15.61 15.57
N ASN A 507 -11.37 15.46 16.22
CA ASN A 507 -10.98 14.24 16.92
C ASN A 507 -12.00 13.95 18.06
N PRO A 508 -12.50 12.71 18.22
CA PRO A 508 -13.40 12.37 19.32
C PRO A 508 -12.83 12.60 20.72
N LEU A 509 -11.50 12.65 20.86
CA LEU A 509 -10.78 12.95 22.11
C LEU A 509 -10.44 14.44 22.28
N GLN A 510 -10.94 15.32 21.39
CA GLN A 510 -10.65 16.76 21.43
C GLN A 510 -10.88 17.38 22.82
N GLY A 511 -9.90 18.17 23.28
CA GLY A 511 -9.93 18.82 24.58
C GLY A 511 -9.64 17.90 25.78
N GLN A 512 -9.36 16.62 25.57
CA GLN A 512 -9.01 15.67 26.63
C GLN A 512 -7.51 15.42 26.69
N SER A 513 -7.00 15.06 27.88
CA SER A 513 -5.60 14.66 28.03
C SER A 513 -5.35 13.25 27.48
N ALA A 514 -4.25 13.07 26.78
CA ALA A 514 -3.89 11.83 26.09
C ALA A 514 -2.37 11.72 25.91
N PHE A 515 -1.89 10.52 25.60
CA PHE A 515 -0.61 10.36 24.92
C PHE A 515 -0.72 11.02 23.54
N GLY A 516 0.26 11.85 23.18
CA GLY A 516 0.22 12.65 21.95
C GLY A 516 1.61 12.87 21.39
N GLY A 517 1.71 13.10 20.09
CA GLY A 517 2.99 13.25 19.41
C GLY A 517 3.83 11.98 19.45
N THR A 518 5.14 12.10 19.69
CA THR A 518 6.08 10.97 19.65
C THR A 518 6.58 10.61 21.05
N SER A 519 6.40 9.34 21.42
CA SER A 519 6.93 8.75 22.66
C SER A 519 8.43 8.96 22.84
N THR A 520 8.87 9.03 24.11
CA THR A 520 10.28 9.26 24.44
C THR A 520 11.16 8.12 23.95
N GLY A 521 12.15 8.45 23.11
CA GLY A 521 13.13 7.47 22.60
C GLY A 521 12.65 6.67 21.38
N TYR A 522 11.51 7.03 20.77
CA TYR A 522 10.99 6.38 19.57
C TYR A 522 12.08 6.18 18.49
N PRO A 523 12.21 4.98 17.90
CA PRO A 523 11.28 3.84 17.95
C PRO A 523 11.51 2.87 19.13
N ALA A 524 12.30 3.21 20.15
CA ALA A 524 12.45 2.37 21.33
C ALA A 524 11.15 2.29 22.15
N THR A 525 10.90 1.13 22.78
CA THR A 525 9.79 0.93 23.70
C THR A 525 10.05 1.67 25.01
N MET A 526 9.07 2.42 25.50
CA MET A 526 9.07 3.06 26.81
C MET A 526 8.18 2.29 27.80
N VAL A 527 8.30 2.63 29.09
CA VAL A 527 7.53 2.01 30.17
C VAL A 527 6.86 3.07 31.02
N ASP A 528 5.54 2.98 31.16
CA ASP A 528 4.75 3.80 32.08
C ASP A 528 4.11 2.94 33.17
N THR A 529 3.99 3.51 34.38
CA THR A 529 3.39 2.84 35.54
C THR A 529 2.31 3.72 36.18
N LEU A 530 1.08 3.22 36.19
CA LEU A 530 -0.11 3.89 36.71
C LEU A 530 -0.46 3.30 38.06
N ASN A 531 -0.23 4.06 39.14
CA ASN A 531 -0.65 3.66 40.48
C ASN A 531 -2.05 4.21 40.77
N LEU A 532 -3.05 3.32 40.78
CA LEU A 532 -4.45 3.68 40.98
C LEU A 532 -4.87 3.62 42.47
N GLY A 533 -3.90 3.37 43.37
CA GLY A 533 -4.14 3.25 44.80
C GLY A 533 -5.12 2.12 45.11
N THR A 534 -5.97 2.34 46.12
CA THR A 534 -7.02 1.39 46.54
C THR A 534 -8.40 1.77 46.00
N THR A 535 -8.49 2.71 45.05
CA THR A 535 -9.75 3.24 44.52
C THR A 535 -10.66 2.14 43.97
N TYR A 536 -10.05 1.12 43.35
CA TYR A 536 -10.74 0.00 42.71
C TYR A 536 -10.65 -1.31 43.53
N ALA A 537 -10.25 -1.24 44.81
CA ALA A 537 -10.04 -2.43 45.63
C ALA A 537 -11.30 -3.29 45.72
N SER A 538 -11.16 -4.60 45.52
CA SER A 538 -12.24 -5.61 45.53
C SER A 538 -13.34 -5.38 44.47
N GLN A 539 -13.07 -4.59 43.43
CA GLN A 539 -14.01 -4.38 42.32
C GLN A 539 -13.61 -5.22 41.10
N THR A 540 -14.59 -5.55 40.29
CA THR A 540 -14.36 -6.04 38.93
C THR A 540 -14.34 -4.87 37.97
N VAL A 541 -13.26 -4.73 37.20
CA VAL A 541 -13.04 -3.63 36.26
C VAL A 541 -12.86 -4.15 34.84
N ARG A 542 -12.98 -3.28 33.84
CA ARG A 542 -12.45 -3.49 32.49
C ARG A 542 -11.47 -2.37 32.16
N LEU A 543 -10.44 -2.68 31.39
CA LEU A 543 -9.52 -1.70 30.83
C LEU A 543 -9.83 -1.51 29.35
N ARG A 544 -9.63 -0.29 28.85
CA ARG A 544 -9.52 -0.08 27.40
C ARG A 544 -8.40 0.89 27.05
N PHE A 545 -7.84 0.68 25.88
CA PHE A 545 -6.88 1.57 25.23
C PHE A 545 -7.55 2.16 24.00
N THR A 546 -7.73 3.47 23.96
CA THR A 546 -8.46 4.17 22.91
C THR A 546 -7.48 5.00 22.09
N VAL A 547 -7.52 4.88 20.76
CA VAL A 547 -6.91 5.86 19.84
C VAL A 547 -8.03 6.72 19.27
N GLY A 548 -7.85 8.03 19.30
CA GLY A 548 -8.70 9.00 18.63
C GLY A 548 -7.92 9.75 17.57
N THR A 549 -8.53 9.91 16.39
CA THR A 549 -7.93 10.56 15.22
C THR A 549 -8.80 11.69 14.69
N ASP A 550 -8.19 12.65 14.00
CA ASP A 550 -8.83 13.80 13.36
C ASP A 550 -9.08 13.58 11.85
N MET A 551 -9.59 14.59 11.14
CA MET A 551 -10.02 14.45 9.75
C MET A 551 -8.90 14.28 8.70
N ALA A 552 -7.62 14.48 9.04
CA ALA A 552 -6.55 14.47 8.05
C ALA A 552 -5.20 14.03 8.62
N ALA A 553 -4.37 13.43 7.74
CA ALA A 553 -3.05 12.90 8.07
C ALA A 553 -3.09 11.80 9.15
N GLY A 554 -2.08 10.93 9.11
CA GLY A 554 -1.96 9.90 10.13
C GLY A 554 -0.51 9.57 10.37
N ALA A 555 -0.27 8.81 11.42
CA ALA A 555 1.06 8.41 11.86
C ALA A 555 1.11 6.89 12.15
N PRO A 556 2.26 6.33 12.56
CA PRO A 556 2.35 4.91 12.89
C PRO A 556 1.36 4.43 13.97
N GLY A 557 0.88 5.33 14.84
CA GLY A 557 -0.12 5.05 15.87
C GLY A 557 0.49 4.55 17.17
N TRP A 558 -0.24 3.69 17.87
CA TRP A 558 0.13 3.20 19.21
C TRP A 558 0.41 1.70 19.22
N GLU A 559 1.59 1.32 19.67
CA GLU A 559 1.98 -0.06 19.87
C GLU A 559 2.02 -0.41 21.37
N LEU A 560 1.19 -1.37 21.79
CA LEU A 560 1.22 -1.97 23.12
C LEU A 560 1.99 -3.29 23.06
N HIS A 561 3.17 -3.32 23.69
CA HIS A 561 4.01 -4.51 23.79
C HIS A 561 3.64 -5.37 24.99
N SER A 562 3.32 -4.76 26.13
CA SER A 562 2.78 -5.50 27.26
C SER A 562 1.94 -4.66 28.21
N VAL A 563 1.05 -5.34 28.94
CA VAL A 563 0.22 -4.79 30.02
C VAL A 563 0.39 -5.68 31.25
N ALA A 564 1.09 -5.19 32.27
CA ALA A 564 1.29 -5.91 33.52
C ALA A 564 0.46 -5.30 34.66
N LEU A 565 -0.25 -6.17 35.38
CA LEU A 565 -1.11 -5.82 36.50
C LEU A 565 -0.44 -6.23 37.82
N SER A 566 -0.47 -5.33 38.81
CA SER A 566 -0.11 -5.62 40.19
C SER A 566 -1.28 -5.31 41.11
N GLY A 567 -1.57 -6.19 42.05
CA GLY A 567 -2.73 -6.06 42.95
C GLY A 567 -4.07 -6.45 42.31
N ALA A 568 -4.07 -7.21 41.23
CA ALA A 568 -5.24 -7.81 40.60
C ALA A 568 -5.04 -9.32 40.42
N GLY A 569 -6.08 -10.02 39.97
CA GLY A 569 -6.00 -11.40 39.51
C GLY A 569 -5.14 -11.55 38.25
N THR A 570 -5.13 -12.76 37.69
CA THR A 570 -4.38 -13.13 36.49
C THR A 570 -5.33 -13.30 35.30
N PRO A 571 -5.83 -12.23 34.66
CA PRO A 571 -6.84 -12.38 33.61
C PRO A 571 -6.27 -12.89 32.27
N PHE A 572 -4.95 -12.88 32.09
CA PHE A 572 -4.32 -13.13 30.80
C PHE A 572 -3.84 -14.57 30.64
N ALA A 573 -3.69 -14.98 29.39
CA ALA A 573 -3.15 -16.29 29.06
C ALA A 573 -1.65 -16.37 29.39
N LEU A 574 -1.19 -17.55 29.76
CA LEU A 574 0.22 -17.88 29.90
C LEU A 574 0.60 -18.93 28.85
N LEU A 575 1.64 -18.63 28.07
CA LEU A 575 2.28 -19.62 27.21
C LEU A 575 3.18 -20.51 28.05
N VAL A 576 2.93 -21.83 28.02
CA VAL A 576 3.71 -22.82 28.77
C VAL A 576 4.35 -23.84 27.83
N PRO A 577 5.58 -24.28 28.12
CA PRO A 577 6.20 -25.40 27.45
C PRO A 577 5.33 -26.66 27.41
N GLN A 578 5.13 -27.23 26.22
CA GLN A 578 4.65 -28.60 26.04
C GLN A 578 5.77 -29.49 25.55
N GLY A 579 5.87 -30.70 26.09
CA GLY A 579 6.95 -31.62 25.73
C GLY A 579 6.60 -33.08 25.93
N ASN A 580 5.35 -33.40 26.26
CA ASN A 580 4.91 -34.78 26.34
C ASN A 580 4.67 -35.28 24.91
N SER A 581 5.13 -36.50 24.63
CA SER A 581 4.89 -37.15 23.35
C SER A 581 3.41 -37.46 23.19
N CYS A 582 2.90 -37.21 21.99
CA CYS A 582 1.60 -37.65 21.51
C CYS A 582 1.51 -39.17 21.25
N SER A 583 2.64 -39.89 21.28
CA SER A 583 2.65 -41.34 21.12
C SER A 583 2.26 -42.01 22.44
N PRO A 584 1.33 -42.99 22.45
CA PRO A 584 1.14 -43.83 23.62
C PRO A 584 2.38 -44.71 23.76
N THR A 585 3.42 -44.23 24.44
CA THR A 585 4.45 -45.11 24.96
C THR A 585 3.81 -45.91 26.07
N GLY A 586 3.24 -47.07 25.72
CA GLY A 586 3.07 -48.13 26.70
C GLY A 586 4.43 -48.35 27.35
N ASP A 587 4.49 -48.27 28.67
CA ASP A 587 5.69 -48.55 29.44
C ASP A 587 6.28 -49.87 28.93
N VAL A 588 7.43 -49.81 28.25
CA VAL A 588 8.23 -51.01 28.02
C VAL A 588 8.92 -51.30 29.35
N MET A 589 8.16 -51.92 30.25
CA MET A 589 8.70 -52.60 31.42
C MET A 589 9.58 -53.73 30.90
N PHE A 590 10.90 -53.55 30.94
CA PHE A 590 11.82 -54.68 30.87
C PHE A 590 11.66 -55.48 32.16
N GLU A 591 10.82 -56.50 32.16
CA GLU A 591 10.90 -57.59 33.14
C GLU A 591 12.24 -58.30 32.91
N ASN A 592 13.21 -58.01 33.77
CA ASN A 592 14.34 -58.90 33.98
C ASN A 592 13.80 -60.20 34.57
N SER A 593 13.61 -61.21 33.72
CA SER A 593 13.51 -62.59 34.16
C SER A 593 14.16 -63.52 33.13
N PHE A 594 15.48 -63.73 33.27
CA PHE A 594 16.08 -65.04 33.04
C PHE A 594 17.25 -65.25 34.00
N GLU A 595 17.28 -66.46 34.54
CA GLU A 595 18.22 -67.08 35.48
C GLU A 595 19.71 -66.99 35.08
#